data_AF-A0A960S8H5-F1
#
_entry.id   AF-A0A960S8H5-F1
#
_cell.length_a   1.000
_cell.length_b   1.000
_cell.length_c   1.000
_cell.angle_alpha   90.00
_cell.angle_beta   90.00
_cell.angle_gamma   90.00
#
_symmetry.space_group_name_H-M   'P 1'
#
loop_
_entity.id
_entity.type
_entity.pdbx_description
1 polymer ?
#
loop_
_entity_poly.entity_id
_entity_poly.type
_entity_poly.pdbx_seq_one_letter_code
_entity_poly.pdbx_strand_id
1 'polypeptide(L)'
;MGQTKKTILAEMNALLDELIATAKELSALSEQVIAEEELAALQQRQDRLIRDLEKLEADYKIRILSEEKPKATALQKQIRDKMTQFQELNRDFMKNITQIHGLIHFEKRE
;
A
#
# COMPACT_ATOMS: atom_id res chain seq x y z
N MET A 1 14.52 13.48 19.67
CA MET A 1 14.52 12.03 19.98
C MET A 1 14.37 11.30 18.66
N GLY A 2 15.39 10.57 18.19
CA GLY A 2 15.32 9.87 16.91
C GLY A 2 14.43 8.62 17.01
N GLN A 3 13.48 8.45 16.09
CA GLN A 3 12.72 7.20 15.96
C GLN A 3 13.69 6.02 15.83
N THR A 4 13.44 4.93 16.55
CA THR A 4 14.26 3.71 16.48
C THR A 4 13.81 2.84 15.30
N LYS A 5 14.70 1.99 14.79
CA LYS A 5 14.41 0.99 13.73
C LYS A 5 13.14 0.18 13.99
N LYS A 6 12.91 -0.20 15.25
CA LYS A 6 11.71 -0.94 15.68
C LYS A 6 10.44 -0.08 15.60
N THR A 7 10.54 1.23 15.90
CA THR A 7 9.43 2.18 15.77
C THR A 7 9.03 2.35 14.31
N ILE A 8 10.00 2.55 13.42
CA ILE A 8 9.75 2.70 11.96
C ILE A 8 9.07 1.44 11.40
N LEU A 9 9.56 0.25 11.75
CA LEU A 9 8.94 -1.00 11.31
C LEU A 9 7.51 -1.20 11.87
N ALA A 10 7.25 -0.74 13.10
CA ALA A 10 5.91 -0.79 13.67
C ALA A 10 4.95 0.18 12.95
N GLU A 11 5.43 1.38 12.62
CA GLU A 11 4.67 2.38 11.84
C GLU A 11 4.38 1.89 10.42
N MET A 12 5.38 1.31 9.73
CA MET A 12 5.17 0.67 8.42
C MET A 12 4.14 -0.46 8.50
N ASN A 13 4.18 -1.27 9.54
CA ASN A 13 3.24 -2.37 9.72
C ASN A 13 1.79 -1.87 9.94
N ALA A 14 1.61 -0.78 10.69
CA ALA A 14 0.31 -0.15 10.91
C ALA A 14 -0.25 0.50 9.64
N LEU A 15 0.59 1.25 8.91
CA LEU A 15 0.19 1.83 7.62
C LEU A 15 -0.19 0.75 6.60
N LEU A 16 0.49 -0.40 6.61
CA LEU A 16 0.13 -1.53 5.77
C LEU A 16 -1.22 -2.14 6.16
N ASP A 17 -1.58 -2.19 7.45
CA ASP A 17 -2.92 -2.62 7.87
C ASP A 17 -3.99 -1.66 7.33
N GLU A 18 -3.76 -0.35 7.42
CA GLU A 18 -4.67 0.68 6.89
C GLU A 18 -4.78 0.62 5.36
N LEU A 19 -3.66 0.36 4.69
CA LEU A 19 -3.60 0.22 3.24
C LEU A 19 -4.35 -1.02 2.76
N ILE A 20 -4.21 -2.15 3.46
CA ILE A 20 -4.96 -3.38 3.18
C ILE A 20 -6.46 -3.15 3.42
N ALA A 21 -6.84 -2.48 4.51
CA ALA A 21 -8.24 -2.15 4.77
C ALA A 21 -8.82 -1.28 3.64
N THR A 22 -8.11 -0.22 3.26
CA THR A 22 -8.51 0.65 2.15
C THR A 22 -8.63 -0.11 0.82
N ALA A 23 -7.71 -1.03 0.54
CA ALA A 23 -7.74 -1.86 -0.67
C ALA A 23 -8.91 -2.86 -0.67
N LYS A 24 -9.28 -3.42 0.49
CA LYS A 24 -10.48 -4.26 0.62
C LYS A 24 -11.75 -3.46 0.38
N GLU A 25 -11.83 -2.24 0.92
CA GLU A 25 -12.95 -1.33 0.67
C GLU A 25 -13.05 -0.99 -0.81
N LEU A 26 -11.94 -0.59 -1.45
CA LEU A 26 -11.87 -0.35 -2.90
C LEU A 26 -12.32 -1.57 -3.71
N SER A 27 -11.85 -2.77 -3.37
CA SER A 27 -12.24 -4.00 -4.04
C SER A 27 -13.73 -4.28 -3.90
N ALA A 28 -14.28 -4.22 -2.68
CA ALA A 28 -15.70 -4.48 -2.42
C ALA A 28 -16.61 -3.45 -3.11
N LEU A 29 -16.15 -2.20 -3.19
CA LEU A 29 -16.84 -1.11 -3.86
C LEU A 29 -16.75 -1.28 -5.39
N SER A 30 -15.62 -1.73 -5.93
CA SER A 30 -15.49 -1.97 -7.38
C SER A 30 -16.50 -2.98 -7.93
N GLU A 31 -17.07 -3.86 -7.10
CA GLU A 31 -18.08 -4.85 -7.50
C GLU A 31 -19.52 -4.30 -7.53
N GLN A 32 -19.73 -3.06 -7.07
CA GLN A 32 -21.04 -2.39 -7.04
C GLN A 32 -21.12 -1.31 -8.13
N VAL A 33 -22.32 -0.90 -8.52
CA VAL A 33 -22.53 0.25 -9.42
C VAL A 33 -22.33 1.53 -8.60
N ILE A 34 -21.16 2.14 -8.66
CA ILE A 34 -20.77 3.22 -7.72
C ILE A 34 -20.63 4.60 -8.38
N ALA A 35 -21.01 5.62 -7.61
CA ALA A 35 -20.75 7.03 -7.88
C ALA A 35 -19.24 7.34 -7.80
N GLU A 36 -18.69 7.84 -8.90
CA GLU A 36 -17.27 8.18 -9.13
C GLU A 36 -16.57 8.91 -7.95
N GLU A 37 -17.34 9.66 -7.16
CA GLU A 37 -16.89 10.41 -5.97
C GLU A 37 -16.36 9.53 -4.82
N GLU A 38 -17.00 8.39 -4.53
CA GLU A 38 -16.55 7.49 -3.45
C GLU A 38 -15.28 6.74 -3.83
N LEU A 39 -15.14 6.40 -5.11
CA LEU A 39 -13.93 5.81 -5.67
C LEU A 39 -12.74 6.79 -5.58
N ALA A 40 -12.97 8.05 -5.95
CA ALA A 40 -11.95 9.08 -5.94
C ALA A 40 -11.42 9.36 -4.52
N ALA A 41 -12.30 9.41 -3.51
CA ALA A 41 -11.91 9.61 -2.12
C ALA A 41 -11.01 8.47 -1.60
N LEU A 42 -11.34 7.22 -1.93
CA LEU A 42 -10.55 6.06 -1.52
C LEU A 42 -9.23 5.94 -2.29
N GLN A 43 -9.20 6.30 -3.57
CA GLN A 43 -7.97 6.41 -4.34
C GLN A 43 -7.03 7.46 -3.75
N GLN A 44 -7.53 8.65 -3.40
CA GLN A 44 -6.73 9.67 -2.72
C GLN A 44 -6.16 9.19 -1.38
N ARG A 45 -6.96 8.43 -0.61
CA ARG A 45 -6.50 7.81 0.64
C ARG A 45 -5.40 6.78 0.38
N GLN A 46 -5.54 5.94 -0.64
CA GLN A 46 -4.53 4.98 -1.07
C GLN A 46 -3.23 5.68 -1.47
N ASP A 47 -3.29 6.71 -2.32
CA ASP A 47 -2.13 7.51 -2.74
C ASP A 47 -1.36 8.10 -1.56
N ARG A 48 -2.09 8.63 -0.57
CA ARG A 48 -1.49 9.18 0.64
C ARG A 48 -0.74 8.10 1.44
N LEU A 49 -1.38 6.95 1.67
CA LEU A 49 -0.79 5.85 2.43
C LEU A 49 0.46 5.28 1.74
N ILE A 50 0.46 5.19 0.41
CA ILE A 50 1.63 4.78 -0.38
C ILE A 50 2.78 5.77 -0.18
N ARG A 51 2.53 7.08 -0.30
CA ARG A 51 3.56 8.10 -0.12
C ARG A 51 4.16 8.09 1.29
N ASP A 52 3.32 7.85 2.31
CA ASP A 52 3.79 7.76 3.70
C ASP A 52 4.62 6.48 3.93
N LEU A 53 4.28 5.36 3.27
CA LEU A 53 5.10 4.14 3.25
C LEU A 53 6.43 4.33 2.52
N GLU A 54 6.46 5.01 1.37
CA GLU A 54 7.69 5.30 0.62
C GLU A 54 8.67 6.14 1.44
N LYS A 55 8.16 7.14 2.18
CA LYS A 55 8.98 7.96 3.10
C LYS A 55 9.58 7.11 4.22
N LEU A 56 8.78 6.23 4.83
CA LEU A 56 9.27 5.35 5.90
C LEU A 56 10.26 4.30 5.37
N GLU A 57 10.07 3.78 4.16
CA GLU A 57 11.05 2.88 3.52
C GLU A 57 12.37 3.62 3.25
N ALA A 58 12.31 4.85 2.76
CA ALA A 58 13.50 5.68 2.54
C ALA A 58 14.25 5.95 3.86
N ASP A 59 13.54 6.35 4.92
CA ASP A 59 14.14 6.58 6.24
C ASP A 59 14.72 5.27 6.82
N TYR A 60 14.04 4.15 6.62
CA TYR A 60 14.53 2.83 7.00
C TYR A 60 15.81 2.46 6.24
N LYS A 61 15.84 2.62 4.91
CA LYS A 61 17.03 2.33 4.08
C LYS A 61 18.23 3.16 4.51
N ILE A 62 18.05 4.46 4.73
CA ILE A 62 19.11 5.39 5.16
C ILE A 62 19.74 4.91 6.47
N ARG A 63 18.92 4.45 7.43
CA ARG A 63 19.39 3.99 8.73
C ARG A 63 20.02 2.59 8.72
N ILE A 64 19.63 1.74 7.78
CA ILE A 64 20.11 0.35 7.65
C ILE A 64 21.41 0.26 6.86
N LEU A 65 21.70 1.23 5.98
CA LEU A 65 22.95 1.29 5.20
C LEU A 65 24.22 1.35 6.05
N SER A 66 24.11 1.57 7.37
CA SER A 66 25.21 1.52 8.33
C SER A 66 25.35 0.20 9.12
N GLU A 67 24.46 -0.78 8.93
CA GLU A 67 24.52 -2.08 9.63
C GLU A 67 24.81 -3.24 8.66
N GLU A 68 25.75 -4.13 9.03
CA GLU A 68 25.99 -5.41 8.36
C GLU A 68 24.66 -6.19 8.23
N LYS A 69 24.33 -6.59 7.00
CA LYS A 69 23.10 -7.30 6.57
C LYS A 69 22.23 -7.78 7.73
N PRO A 70 21.21 -7.02 8.16
CA PRO A 70 20.37 -7.44 9.26
C PRO A 70 19.62 -8.71 8.86
N LYS A 71 19.73 -9.77 9.67
CA LYS A 71 18.85 -10.94 9.56
C LYS A 71 17.41 -10.45 9.55
N ALA A 72 16.62 -10.89 8.57
CA ALA A 72 15.23 -10.47 8.43
C ALA A 72 14.46 -10.82 9.71
N THR A 73 13.98 -9.79 10.40
CA THR A 73 13.17 -9.95 11.62
C THR A 73 11.78 -10.46 11.28
N ALA A 74 11.08 -11.07 12.25
CA ALA A 74 9.69 -11.49 12.08
C ALA A 74 8.79 -10.34 11.60
N LEU A 75 9.03 -9.13 12.07
CA LEU A 75 8.29 -7.93 11.69
C LEU A 75 8.55 -7.53 10.22
N GLN A 76 9.78 -7.65 9.72
CA GLN A 76 10.08 -7.44 8.29
C GLN A 76 9.40 -8.49 7.40
N LYS A 77 9.29 -9.73 7.88
CA LYS A 77 8.53 -10.78 7.18
C LYS A 77 7.05 -10.43 7.12
N GLN A 78 6.46 -9.96 8.22
CA GLN A 78 5.07 -9.52 8.28
C GLN A 78 4.80 -8.34 7.33
N ILE A 79 5.69 -7.34 7.29
CA ILE A 79 5.60 -6.20 6.36
C ILE A 79 5.61 -6.69 4.91
N ARG A 80 6.50 -7.63 4.55
CA ARG A 80 6.55 -8.21 3.20
C ARG A 80 5.26 -8.94 2.84
N ASP A 81 4.74 -9.76 3.76
CA ASP A 81 3.51 -10.53 3.56
C ASP A 81 2.31 -9.60 3.32
N LYS A 82 2.20 -8.53 4.11
CA LYS A 82 1.18 -7.50 3.95
C LYS A 82 1.31 -6.72 2.64
N MET A 83 2.52 -6.42 2.20
CA MET A 83 2.74 -5.83 0.87
C MET A 83 2.26 -6.75 -0.25
N THR A 84 2.55 -8.05 -0.16
CA THR A 84 2.05 -9.04 -1.12
C THR A 84 0.52 -9.06 -1.13
N GLN A 85 -0.10 -9.12 0.06
CA GLN A 85 -1.56 -9.07 0.18
C GLN A 85 -2.16 -7.80 -0.43
N PHE A 86 -1.55 -6.64 -0.18
CA PHE A 86 -1.99 -5.38 -0.79
C PHE A 86 -1.89 -5.42 -2.31
N GLN A 87 -0.79 -5.95 -2.86
CA GLN A 87 -0.61 -6.08 -4.31
C GLN A 87 -1.64 -7.01 -4.97
N GLU A 88 -2.05 -8.06 -4.27
CA GLU A 88 -3.12 -8.95 -4.72
C GLU A 88 -4.47 -8.21 -4.74
N LEU A 89 -4.84 -7.56 -3.64
CA LEU A 89 -6.09 -6.77 -3.56
C LEU A 89 -6.15 -5.67 -4.62
N ASN A 90 -5.04 -4.96 -4.86
CA ASN A 90 -4.99 -3.94 -5.90
C ASN A 90 -5.11 -4.53 -7.31
N ARG A 91 -4.57 -5.73 -7.54
CA ARG A 91 -4.71 -6.42 -8.82
C ARG A 91 -6.16 -6.82 -9.06
N ASP A 92 -6.84 -7.36 -8.05
CA ASP A 92 -8.25 -7.72 -8.13
C ASP A 92 -9.14 -6.49 -8.36
N PHE A 93 -8.90 -5.40 -7.64
CA PHE A 93 -9.56 -4.11 -7.87
C PHE A 93 -9.40 -3.62 -9.32
N MET A 94 -8.17 -3.59 -9.84
CA MET A 94 -7.90 -3.16 -11.22
C MET A 94 -8.60 -4.06 -12.24
N LYS A 95 -8.64 -5.37 -11.99
CA LYS A 95 -9.36 -6.32 -12.85
C LYS A 95 -10.86 -6.04 -12.84
N ASN A 96 -11.45 -5.82 -11.66
CA ASN A 96 -12.88 -5.53 -11.50
C ASN A 96 -13.27 -4.23 -12.22
N ILE A 97 -12.51 -3.15 -12.04
CA ILE A 97 -12.75 -1.88 -12.76
C ILE A 97 -12.61 -2.06 -14.28
N THR A 98 -11.58 -2.77 -14.73
CA THR A 98 -11.36 -3.01 -16.17
C THR A 98 -12.50 -3.83 -16.78
N GLN A 99 -13.05 -4.80 -16.05
CA GLN A 99 -14.16 -5.64 -16.50
C GLN A 99 -15.52 -4.91 -16.46
N ILE A 100 -15.76 -4.05 -15.47
CA ILE A 100 -17.03 -3.35 -15.27
C ILE A 100 -17.14 -2.10 -16.16
N HIS A 101 -16.05 -1.35 -16.33
CA HIS A 101 -16.06 -0.13 -17.14
C HIS A 101 -15.64 -0.33 -18.60
N GLY A 102 -15.18 -1.52 -19.00
CA GLY A 102 -14.80 -1.85 -20.39
C GLY A 102 -13.66 -1.03 -21.01
N LEU A 103 -13.19 0.04 -20.36
CA LEU A 103 -12.29 1.05 -20.91
C LEU A 103 -11.75 1.92 -19.77
N ILE A 104 -10.72 1.46 -19.07
CA ILE A 104 -9.73 2.40 -18.53
C ILE A 104 -8.36 1.92 -19.02
N HIS A 105 -8.01 2.35 -20.23
CA HIS A 105 -6.60 2.48 -20.58
C HIS A 105 -6.02 3.44 -19.55
N PHE A 106 -5.28 2.91 -18.57
CA PHE A 106 -4.30 3.70 -17.85
C PHE A 106 -3.25 4.09 -18.89
N GLU A 107 -3.50 5.20 -19.60
CA GLU A 107 -2.50 5.80 -20.47
C GLU A 107 -1.28 6.11 -19.61
N LYS A 108 -0.24 5.32 -19.88
CA LYS A 108 1.10 5.46 -19.39
C LYS A 108 1.57 6.87 -19.80
N ARG A 109 1.58 7.82 -18.88
CA ARG A 109 2.26 9.10 -19.15
C ARG A 109 3.73 8.80 -19.35
N GLU A 110 4.17 9.05 -20.58
CA GLU A 110 5.57 9.05 -21.02
C GLU A 110 6.42 10.07 -20.24
#